data_AF-A0A7W0RCC3-F1
#
_entry.id   AF-A0A7W0RCC3-F1
#
_cell.length_a   1.000
_cell.length_b   1.000
_cell.length_c   1.000
_cell.angle_alpha   90.00
_cell.angle_beta   90.00
_cell.angle_gamma   90.00
#
_symmetry.space_group_name_H-M   'P 1'
#
loop_
_entity.id
_entity.type
_entity.pdbx_description
1 polymer ?
#
loop_
_entity_poly.entity_id
_entity_poly.type
_entity_poly.pdbx_seq_one_letter_code
_entity_poly.pdbx_strand_id
1 'polypeptide(L)'
;MRSVHVNVALASRAPDLTRTSGFDCVKLKVGFPDDAERVATVREALGPSVELRLDANAAWDVDTAVERVGALAHHGLAYVEQP
;
A
#
# COMPACT_ATOMS: atom_id res chain seq x y z
N MET A 1 27.44 2.48 3.75
CA MET A 1 26.57 1.34 4.13
C MET A 1 25.52 1.22 3.03
N ARG A 2 25.49 0.13 2.26
CA ARG A 2 24.50 -0.04 1.17
C ARG A 2 23.18 -0.45 1.83
N SER A 3 22.16 0.41 1.75
CA SER A 3 20.80 0.07 2.17
C SER A 3 20.36 -1.16 1.38
N VAL A 4 20.03 -2.24 2.09
CA VAL A 4 19.37 -3.38 1.46
C VAL A 4 17.89 -3.02 1.42
N HIS A 5 17.35 -2.77 0.22
CA HIS A 5 15.93 -2.54 0.02
C HIS A 5 15.20 -3.85 0.33
N VAL A 6 14.57 -3.93 1.50
CA VAL A 6 13.70 -5.05 1.84
C VAL A 6 12.25 -4.58 1.69
N ASN A 7 11.39 -5.48 1.21
CA ASN A 7 9.95 -5.24 1.09
C ASN A 7 9.23 -5.89 2.27
N VAL A 8 8.27 -5.19 2.87
CA VAL A 8 7.36 -5.77 3.87
C VAL A 8 5.93 -5.78 3.34
N ALA A 9 5.22 -6.89 3.56
CA ALA A 9 3.81 -7.04 3.20
C ALA A 9 2.94 -6.91 4.46
N LEU A 10 1.94 -6.03 4.42
CA LEU A 10 0.97 -5.83 5.50
C LEU A 10 -0.39 -6.37 5.08
N ALA A 11 -0.93 -7.31 5.86
CA ALA A 11 -2.23 -7.94 5.59
C ALA A 11 -3.34 -7.54 6.60
N SER A 12 -3.00 -6.90 7.72
CA SER A 12 -3.95 -6.63 8.80
C SER A 12 -4.72 -5.31 8.63
N ARG A 13 -5.96 -5.28 9.15
CA ARG A 13 -6.82 -4.08 9.22
C ARG A 13 -6.18 -2.94 10.03
N ALA A 14 -5.52 -3.29 11.14
CA ALA A 14 -4.62 -2.42 11.88
C ALA A 14 -3.19 -2.88 11.56
N PRO A 15 -2.49 -2.25 10.61
CA PRO A 15 -1.12 -2.63 10.29
C PRO A 15 -0.20 -2.37 11.50
N ASP A 16 0.49 -3.41 11.96
CA ASP A 16 1.58 -3.24 12.94
C ASP A 16 2.81 -2.70 12.21
N LEU A 17 2.94 -1.38 12.22
CA LEU A 17 4.00 -0.66 11.53
C LEU A 17 5.33 -0.65 12.30
N THR A 18 5.38 -1.19 13.53
CA THR A 18 6.64 -1.28 14.29
C THR A 18 7.69 -2.12 13.53
N ARG A 19 7.20 -3.06 12.74
CA ARG A 19 7.98 -3.97 11.89
C ARG A 19 8.46 -3.33 10.59
N THR A 20 8.07 -2.10 10.26
CA THR A 20 8.46 -1.41 9.03
C THR A 20 9.64 -0.45 9.22
N SER A 21 10.22 -0.40 10.43
CA SER A 21 11.44 0.38 10.68
C SER A 21 12.62 -0.12 9.83
N GLY A 22 13.25 0.79 9.08
CA GLY A 22 14.40 0.49 8.23
C GLY A 22 14.09 -0.08 6.84
N PHE A 23 12.81 -0.19 6.46
CA PHE A 23 12.40 -0.59 5.12
C PHE A 23 12.11 0.65 4.28
N ASP A 24 12.65 0.68 3.05
CA ASP A 24 12.41 1.78 2.11
C ASP A 24 11.13 1.58 1.29
N CYS A 25 10.48 0.40 1.42
CA CYS A 25 9.30 0.03 0.66
C CYS A 25 8.33 -0.85 1.45
N VAL A 26 7.03 -0.56 1.33
CA VAL A 26 5.92 -1.32 1.93
C VAL A 26 4.91 -1.69 0.84
N LYS A 27 4.45 -2.95 0.86
CA LYS A 27 3.31 -3.42 0.07
C LYS A 27 2.10 -3.66 0.98
N LEU A 28 1.01 -2.96 0.72
CA LEU A 28 -0.24 -3.09 1.47
C LEU A 28 -1.26 -3.92 0.68
N LYS A 29 -1.82 -4.94 1.32
CA LYS A 29 -2.94 -5.69 0.77
C LYS A 29 -4.19 -4.81 0.75
N VAL A 30 -4.82 -4.70 -0.42
CA VAL A 30 -6.13 -4.07 -0.65
C VAL A 30 -7.11 -5.09 -1.25
N GLY A 31 -8.33 -4.67 -1.56
CA GLY A 31 -9.47 -5.52 -1.90
C GLY A 31 -10.53 -5.59 -0.80
N PHE A 32 -10.56 -4.63 0.11
CA PHE A 32 -11.46 -4.59 1.27
C PHE A 32 -12.35 -3.32 1.27
N PRO A 33 -13.52 -3.34 1.94
CA PRO A 33 -14.39 -2.15 1.99
C PRO A 33 -13.75 -0.88 2.56
N ASP A 34 -12.75 -1.03 3.43
CA ASP A 34 -12.06 0.02 4.20
C ASP A 34 -10.71 0.44 3.60
N ASP A 35 -10.42 0.10 2.33
CA ASP A 35 -9.10 0.34 1.73
C ASP A 35 -8.66 1.81 1.72
N ALA A 36 -9.58 2.76 1.49
CA ALA A 36 -9.24 4.18 1.44
C ALA A 36 -8.67 4.69 2.78
N GLU A 37 -9.33 4.35 3.90
CA GLU A 37 -8.89 4.71 5.24
C GLU A 37 -7.57 4.01 5.59
N ARG A 38 -7.42 2.73 5.20
CA ARG A 38 -6.21 1.95 5.46
C ARG A 38 -5.01 2.50 4.69
N VAL A 39 -5.17 2.82 3.40
CA VAL A 39 -4.10 3.40 2.58
C VAL A 39 -3.68 4.76 3.13
N ALA A 40 -4.65 5.61 3.52
CA ALA A 40 -4.37 6.91 4.13
C ALA A 40 -3.57 6.76 5.43
N THR A 41 -4.02 5.88 6.33
CA THR A 41 -3.36 5.61 7.62
C THR A 41 -1.94 5.10 7.44
N VAL A 42 -1.73 4.14 6.52
CA VAL A 42 -0.40 3.62 6.21
C VAL A 42 0.47 4.70 5.59
N ARG A 43 -0.06 5.50 4.67
CA ARG A 43 0.71 6.56 4.03
C ARG A 43 1.17 7.59 5.05
N GLU A 44 0.29 8.05 5.94
CA GLU A 44 0.60 9.00 6.98
C GLU A 44 1.73 8.49 7.89
N ALA A 45 1.61 7.25 8.37
CA ALA A 45 2.58 6.67 9.28
C ALA A 45 3.95 6.41 8.66
N LEU A 46 3.99 6.07 7.37
CA LEU A 46 5.24 5.83 6.65
C LEU A 46 5.95 7.13 6.21
N GLY A 47 5.22 8.25 6.09
CA GLY A 47 5.72 9.50 5.50
C GLY A 47 6.03 9.38 4.00
N PRO A 48 6.34 10.47 3.30
CA PRO A 48 6.43 10.48 1.84
C PRO A 48 7.67 9.76 1.26
N SER A 49 8.69 9.45 2.07
CA SER A 49 9.97 8.89 1.60
C SER A 49 9.94 7.38 1.41
N VAL A 50 9.04 6.66 2.09
CA VAL A 50 8.90 5.21 1.96
C VAL A 50 7.97 4.90 0.79
N GLU A 51 8.45 4.08 -0.14
CA GLU A 51 7.67 3.64 -1.29
C GLU A 51 6.45 2.83 -0.84
N LEU A 52 5.26 3.18 -1.34
CA LEU A 52 4.02 2.48 -1.03
C LEU A 52 3.49 1.80 -2.30
N ARG A 53 3.28 0.49 -2.21
CA ARG A 53 2.69 -0.36 -3.25
C ARG A 53 1.40 -0.95 -2.74
N LEU A 54 0.43 -1.15 -3.62
CA LEU A 54 -0.82 -1.85 -3.28
C LEU A 54 -0.86 -3.20 -4.00
N ASP A 55 -1.52 -4.17 -3.39
CA ASP A 55 -1.78 -5.48 -3.97
C ASP A 55 -3.24 -5.88 -3.74
N ALA A 56 -4.07 -5.83 -4.79
CA ALA A 56 -5.47 -6.23 -4.70
C ALA A 56 -5.65 -7.74 -4.85
N ASN A 57 -4.62 -8.49 -5.26
CA ASN A 57 -4.68 -9.93 -5.57
C ASN A 57 -5.90 -10.31 -6.42
N ALA A 58 -6.14 -9.55 -7.48
CA ALA A 58 -7.24 -9.72 -8.44
C ALA A 58 -8.63 -9.64 -7.78
N ALA A 59 -8.76 -8.85 -6.72
CA ALA A 59 -10.03 -8.65 -6.03
C ALA A 59 -10.98 -7.71 -6.78
N TRP A 60 -10.48 -6.89 -7.70
CA TRP A 60 -11.31 -5.96 -8.46
C TRP A 60 -11.55 -6.45 -9.90
N ASP A 61 -12.73 -6.16 -10.43
CA ASP A 61 -12.94 -6.18 -11.88
C ASP A 61 -12.35 -4.92 -12.53
N VAL A 62 -12.38 -4.84 -13.86
CA VAL A 62 -11.75 -3.74 -14.61
C VAL A 62 -12.31 -2.38 -14.23
N ASP A 63 -13.63 -2.26 -14.09
CA ASP A 63 -14.28 -0.98 -13.77
C ASP A 63 -13.96 -0.55 -12.33
N THR A 64 -14.02 -1.50 -11.38
CA THR A 64 -13.63 -1.27 -9.99
C THR A 64 -12.16 -0.91 -9.88
N ALA A 65 -11.28 -1.55 -10.64
CA ALA A 65 -9.86 -1.24 -10.68
C ALA A 65 -9.60 0.20 -11.13
N VAL A 66 -10.26 0.66 -12.20
CA VAL A 66 -10.13 2.04 -12.68
C VAL A 66 -10.58 3.03 -11.61
N GLU A 67 -11.74 2.80 -10.98
CA GLU A 67 -12.26 3.65 -9.91
C GLU A 67 -11.31 3.70 -8.71
N ARG A 68 -10.90 2.54 -8.19
CA ARG A 68 -10.08 2.42 -6.98
C ARG A 68 -8.68 2.98 -7.18
N VAL A 69 -8.03 2.68 -8.30
CA VAL A 69 -6.70 3.23 -8.61
C VAL A 69 -6.78 4.76 -8.73
N GLY A 70 -7.80 5.29 -9.42
CA GLY A 70 -8.01 6.73 -9.53
C GLY A 70 -8.22 7.40 -8.18
N ALA A 71 -9.06 6.83 -7.33
CA ALA A 71 -9.34 7.35 -6.00
C ALA A 71 -8.10 7.35 -5.08
N LEU A 72 -7.22 6.35 -5.21
CA LEU A 72 -6.05 6.17 -4.33
C LEU A 72 -4.76 6.79 -4.87
N ALA A 73 -4.72 7.24 -6.13
CA ALA A 73 -3.51 7.75 -6.79
C ALA A 73 -2.85 8.92 -6.03
N HIS A 74 -3.64 9.74 -5.32
CA HIS A 74 -3.16 10.89 -4.56
C HIS A 74 -2.25 10.53 -3.36
N HIS A 75 -2.15 9.25 -2.98
CA HIS A 75 -1.23 8.78 -1.94
C HIS A 75 0.21 8.54 -2.43
N GLY A 76 0.53 8.84 -3.69
CA GLY A 76 1.89 8.68 -4.23
C GLY A 76 2.30 7.21 -4.32
N LEU A 77 1.40 6.37 -4.84
CA LEU A 77 1.63 4.94 -5.02
C LEU A 77 2.69 4.68 -6.10
N ALA A 78 3.59 3.73 -5.87
CA ALA A 78 4.55 3.30 -6.89
C ALA A 78 3.90 2.43 -7.97
N TYR A 79 3.04 1.50 -7.55
CA TYR A 79 2.18 0.70 -8.43
C TYR A 79 1.02 0.06 -7.65
N VAL A 80 0.05 -0.45 -8.40
CA VAL A 80 -0.99 -1.37 -7.91
C VAL A 80 -0.83 -2.71 -8.62
N GLU A 81 -0.56 -3.76 -7.85
CA GLU A 81 -0.34 -5.12 -8.33
C GLU A 81 -1.64 -5.89 -8.31
N GLN A 82 -1.90 -6.63 -9.41
CA GLN A 82 -3.12 -7.41 -9.62
C GLN A 82 -4.37 -6.63 -9.19
N PRO A 83 -4.60 -5.41 -9.72
CA PRO A 83 -5.80 -4.66 -9.40
C PRO A 83 -7.03 -5.53 -9.65
#